data_AF-A0A7J5YBB8-F1
#
_entry.id   AF-A0A7J5YBB8-F1
#
_cell.length_a   1.000
_cell.length_b   1.000
_cell.length_c   1.000
_cell.angle_alpha   90.00
_cell.angle_beta   90.00
_cell.angle_gamma   90.00
#
_symmetry.space_group_name_H-M   'P 1'
#
loop_
_entity.id
_entity.type
_entity.pdbx_description
1 polymer ?
#
loop_
_entity_poly.entity_id
_entity_poly.type
_entity_poly.pdbx_seq_one_letter_code
_entity_poly.pdbx_strand_id
1 'polypeptide(L)'
;MEATRLVYEPVLCSRATCRAVLNPLCVDYRAKLWACNFCYQRNQFSTIEYVVQEEDLQALKESLQMSLSLLPPASLVGLITFGRMVQVHELQGPEGIAKSYVFRGAKDLSAKQLQPVQKVDMTLTDLLGELQRDPWPVTQGKRPLRSLGVAMSIAVGLLECTFPNTGARIMTFLGGPATQGPGMVVGDELKTPIRSWHDLEKDNAKFMKKATKHYEALANRACANDVQGSFKMAFNATLEVKIQSIAASFDQEAAAILMARLAVYRAETEEGPDVLRWLDRQLIRLCQKFGDYHKDDPNSFRFSETFSLYPQFMFHLRRSPFLQVFNNSPDESSYYRHQFNRQDLTQALIMVQPVLYAYSFSGPPETVAQWRKAGYQDLSEYENFRHLLQAPESGAPILTDDVSLQVFMDHLKKLAVSSAA
;
A
#
# COMPACT_ATOMS: atom_id res chain seq x y z
N MET A 1 -22.67 8.65 0.64
CA MET A 1 -22.86 9.67 -0.42
C MET A 1 -21.84 9.39 -1.49
N GLU A 2 -22.27 9.13 -2.73
CA GLU A 2 -21.33 9.05 -3.85
C GLU A 2 -20.83 10.46 -4.17
N ALA A 3 -19.52 10.62 -4.35
CA ALA A 3 -18.94 11.90 -4.74
C ALA A 3 -19.15 12.09 -6.25
N THR A 4 -20.16 12.90 -6.61
CA THR A 4 -20.48 13.19 -8.02
C THR A 4 -19.26 13.77 -8.73
N ARG A 5 -18.68 13.02 -9.67
CA ARG A 5 -17.50 13.47 -10.42
C ARG A 5 -17.84 14.65 -11.33
N LEU A 6 -16.84 15.50 -11.53
CA LEU A 6 -16.85 16.72 -12.33
C LEU A 6 -15.69 16.62 -13.33
N VAL A 7 -15.94 16.84 -14.63
CA VAL A 7 -14.94 16.84 -15.72
C VAL A 7 -14.66 18.25 -16.24
N TYR A 8 -15.30 19.28 -15.66
CA TYR A 8 -14.79 20.62 -15.85
C TYR A 8 -13.41 20.77 -15.25
N GLU A 9 -12.57 21.52 -15.96
CA GLU A 9 -11.31 22.00 -15.41
C GLU A 9 -11.60 22.66 -14.05
N PRO A 10 -10.89 22.24 -12.97
CA PRO A 10 -11.14 22.76 -11.64
C PRO A 10 -11.04 24.29 -11.65
N VAL A 11 -12.11 24.96 -11.22
CA VAL A 11 -12.20 26.42 -11.32
C VAL A 11 -11.16 27.03 -10.37
N LEU A 12 -10.03 27.48 -10.92
CA LEU A 12 -8.87 27.95 -10.14
C LEU A 12 -9.00 29.43 -9.77
N CYS A 13 -8.41 29.78 -8.62
CA CYS A 13 -8.20 31.16 -8.25
C CYS A 13 -7.25 31.86 -9.25
N SER A 14 -7.71 32.96 -9.84
CA SER A 14 -6.99 33.78 -10.82
C SER A 14 -5.67 34.38 -10.30
N ARG A 15 -5.49 34.45 -8.98
CA ARG A 15 -4.24 34.91 -8.36
C ARG A 15 -3.15 33.86 -8.57
N ALA A 16 -2.16 34.18 -9.40
CA ALA A 16 -1.07 33.30 -9.79
C ALA A 16 -0.28 32.66 -8.63
N THR A 17 -0.15 33.36 -7.48
CA THR A 17 0.51 32.87 -6.26
C THR A 17 -0.38 32.02 -5.35
N CYS A 18 -1.63 31.77 -5.73
CA CYS A 18 -2.59 31.01 -4.95
C CYS A 18 -3.08 29.78 -5.72
N ARG A 19 -3.71 29.98 -6.90
CA ARG A 19 -4.31 28.91 -7.74
C ARG A 19 -5.22 27.92 -7.00
N ALA A 20 -5.65 28.19 -5.78
CA ALA A 20 -6.52 27.31 -5.02
C ALA A 20 -7.85 27.08 -5.75
N VAL A 21 -8.38 25.86 -5.68
CA VAL A 21 -9.63 25.48 -6.34
C VAL A 21 -10.83 26.09 -5.60
N LEU A 22 -11.83 26.51 -6.37
CA LEU A 22 -13.19 26.77 -5.91
C LEU A 22 -13.66 25.65 -4.97
N ASN A 23 -14.19 26.03 -3.81
CA ASN A 23 -14.72 25.10 -2.82
C ASN A 23 -15.93 25.74 -2.09
N PRO A 24 -16.73 24.99 -1.33
CA PRO A 24 -17.96 25.50 -0.71
C PRO A 24 -17.79 26.70 0.24
N LEU A 25 -16.57 27.00 0.70
CA LEU A 25 -16.28 28.13 1.60
C LEU A 25 -16.12 29.48 0.86
N CYS A 26 -16.35 29.53 -0.46
CA CYS A 26 -15.94 30.64 -1.33
C CYS A 26 -17.05 31.52 -1.93
N VAL A 27 -18.34 31.34 -1.56
CA VAL A 27 -19.45 31.76 -2.44
C VAL A 27 -20.08 33.12 -2.10
N ASP A 28 -20.22 33.99 -3.12
CA ASP A 28 -21.13 35.15 -3.14
C ASP A 28 -22.14 34.96 -4.29
N TYR A 29 -23.35 34.51 -3.95
CA TYR A 29 -24.37 34.15 -4.93
C TYR A 29 -24.92 35.32 -5.76
N ARG A 30 -24.66 36.59 -5.39
CA ARG A 30 -25.27 37.75 -6.07
C ARG A 30 -24.50 38.21 -7.31
N ALA A 31 -23.21 37.89 -7.42
CA ALA A 31 -22.30 38.57 -8.35
C ALA A 31 -21.83 37.74 -9.57
N LYS A 32 -22.25 36.47 -9.70
CA LYS A 32 -21.62 35.48 -10.62
C LYS A 32 -20.10 35.36 -10.41
N LEU A 33 -19.63 35.59 -9.19
CA LEU A 33 -18.23 35.57 -8.79
C LEU A 33 -18.06 34.74 -7.51
N TRP A 34 -16.91 34.10 -7.32
CA TRP A 34 -16.53 33.46 -6.06
C TRP A 34 -15.24 34.07 -5.50
N ALA A 35 -15.17 34.22 -4.18
CA ALA A 35 -14.03 34.77 -3.46
C ALA A 35 -13.23 33.63 -2.80
N CYS A 36 -11.96 33.48 -3.19
CA CYS A 36 -11.12 32.39 -2.70
C CYS A 36 -10.87 32.49 -1.18
N ASN A 37 -11.27 31.49 -0.40
CA ASN A 37 -11.10 31.45 1.05
C ASN A 37 -9.63 31.50 1.54
N PHE A 38 -8.65 31.20 0.67
CA PHE A 38 -7.21 31.24 1.00
C PHE A 38 -6.53 32.59 0.71
N CYS A 39 -7.10 33.45 -0.15
CA CYS A 39 -6.43 34.71 -0.56
C CYS A 39 -7.37 35.87 -0.92
N TYR A 40 -8.68 35.69 -0.73
CA TYR A 40 -9.79 36.64 -0.92
C TYR A 40 -9.98 37.21 -2.34
N GLN A 41 -9.24 36.71 -3.34
CA GLN A 41 -9.39 37.06 -4.75
C GLN A 41 -10.74 36.60 -5.32
N ARG A 42 -11.40 37.46 -6.13
CA ARG A 42 -12.64 37.15 -6.86
C ARG A 42 -12.39 36.54 -8.25
N ASN A 43 -13.22 35.57 -8.67
CA ASN A 43 -13.05 34.73 -9.88
C ASN A 43 -14.42 34.31 -10.49
N GLN A 44 -14.46 33.79 -11.74
CA GLN A 44 -15.66 33.28 -12.45
C GLN A 44 -15.67 31.73 -12.56
N PHE A 45 -16.63 31.11 -13.26
CA PHE A 45 -16.94 29.65 -13.28
C PHE A 45 -17.07 29.02 -14.70
N SER A 46 -16.89 27.69 -14.85
CA SER A 46 -17.03 26.85 -16.07
C SER A 46 -17.46 25.37 -15.75
N THR A 47 -17.70 24.46 -16.74
CA THR A 47 -18.75 23.39 -16.64
C THR A 47 -18.49 22.00 -17.33
N ILE A 48 -19.06 20.86 -16.79
CA ILE A 48 -19.35 19.47 -17.36
C ILE A 48 -18.56 18.17 -16.90
N GLU A 49 -19.23 17.21 -16.19
CA GLU A 49 -19.32 15.68 -16.26
C GLU A 49 -18.30 14.57 -15.69
N TYR A 50 -18.12 13.35 -16.27
CA TYR A 50 -17.98 12.03 -15.52
C TYR A 50 -16.65 11.15 -15.55
N VAL A 51 -16.70 9.79 -15.42
CA VAL A 51 -15.69 8.86 -14.76
C VAL A 51 -14.54 8.22 -15.63
N VAL A 52 -13.95 6.99 -15.55
CA VAL A 52 -14.14 5.66 -14.85
C VAL A 52 -12.76 5.00 -14.42
N GLN A 53 -12.60 3.65 -14.41
CA GLN A 53 -11.57 2.75 -13.78
C GLN A 53 -11.20 1.52 -14.70
N GLU A 54 -10.40 0.45 -14.41
CA GLU A 54 -9.82 -0.18 -13.18
C GLU A 54 -8.43 -0.92 -13.36
N GLU A 55 -8.28 -2.24 -13.11
CA GLU A 55 -7.01 -2.98 -12.79
C GLU A 55 -6.90 -4.48 -13.31
N ASP A 56 -5.78 -5.18 -13.03
CA ASP A 56 -5.42 -6.58 -13.45
C ASP A 56 -5.72 -7.68 -12.36
N LEU A 57 -5.03 -8.80 -12.04
CA LEU A 57 -3.59 -9.14 -12.03
C LEU A 57 -3.19 -10.58 -12.46
N GLN A 58 -3.97 -11.65 -12.16
CA GLN A 58 -3.64 -13.04 -12.54
C GLN A 58 -4.88 -13.96 -12.73
N ALA A 59 -5.62 -13.92 -13.85
CA ALA A 59 -5.54 -12.98 -14.95
C ALA A 59 -4.22 -13.05 -15.80
N LEU A 60 -3.40 -11.99 -15.85
CA LEU A 60 -2.07 -11.91 -16.51
C LEU A 60 -1.98 -12.19 -18.02
N LYS A 61 -2.17 -13.40 -18.57
CA LYS A 61 -2.16 -13.60 -20.05
C LYS A 61 -3.49 -13.15 -20.64
N GLU A 62 -4.56 -13.80 -20.19
CA GLU A 62 -5.94 -13.48 -20.53
C GLU A 62 -6.33 -12.05 -20.12
N SER A 63 -5.60 -11.45 -19.17
CA SER A 63 -5.89 -10.11 -18.65
C SER A 63 -4.86 -9.04 -19.01
N LEU A 64 -3.69 -9.37 -19.58
CA LEU A 64 -3.07 -8.45 -20.53
C LEU A 64 -3.92 -8.37 -21.80
N GLN A 65 -4.49 -9.48 -22.29
CA GLN A 65 -5.41 -9.47 -23.43
C GLN A 65 -6.72 -8.72 -23.10
N MET A 66 -7.33 -8.95 -21.93
CA MET A 66 -8.50 -8.17 -21.49
C MET A 66 -8.16 -6.71 -21.15
N SER A 67 -7.05 -6.41 -20.45
CA SER A 67 -6.71 -5.00 -20.19
C SER A 67 -6.32 -4.25 -21.46
N LEU A 68 -5.71 -4.90 -22.46
CA LEU A 68 -5.52 -4.33 -23.81
C LEU A 68 -6.86 -3.95 -24.45
N SER A 69 -7.90 -4.78 -24.35
CA SER A 69 -9.23 -4.44 -24.88
C SER A 69 -9.98 -3.39 -24.05
N LEU A 70 -9.56 -3.15 -22.80
CA LEU A 70 -10.01 -2.05 -21.95
C LEU A 70 -9.19 -0.76 -22.13
N LEU A 71 -8.01 -0.80 -22.76
CA LEU A 71 -7.21 0.40 -23.03
C LEU A 71 -7.89 1.27 -24.11
N PRO A 72 -7.89 2.60 -23.96
CA PRO A 72 -8.28 3.51 -25.04
C PRO A 72 -7.48 3.21 -26.33
N PRO A 73 -8.10 3.17 -27.53
CA PRO A 73 -7.43 2.79 -28.78
C PRO A 73 -6.19 3.61 -29.15
N ALA A 74 -6.07 4.83 -28.61
CA ALA A 74 -4.93 5.73 -28.80
C ALA A 74 -3.77 5.51 -27.81
N SER A 75 -3.93 4.67 -26.78
CA SER A 75 -2.88 4.36 -25.80
C SER A 75 -1.65 3.77 -26.49
N LEU A 76 -0.46 4.21 -26.08
CA LEU A 76 0.79 3.66 -26.55
C LEU A 76 1.20 2.45 -25.70
N VAL A 77 1.45 1.32 -26.35
CA VAL A 77 1.93 0.08 -25.74
C VAL A 77 3.27 -0.34 -26.32
N GLY A 78 4.08 -1.01 -25.50
CA GLY A 78 5.35 -1.60 -25.88
C GLY A 78 5.65 -2.78 -24.96
N LEU A 79 6.31 -3.81 -25.49
CA LEU A 79 6.56 -5.06 -24.76
C LEU A 79 8.05 -5.24 -24.48
N ILE A 80 8.38 -5.56 -23.24
CA ILE A 80 9.73 -5.97 -22.81
C ILE A 80 9.61 -7.32 -22.09
N THR A 81 10.21 -8.37 -22.65
CA THR A 81 10.32 -9.67 -21.99
C THR A 81 11.73 -9.86 -21.45
N PHE A 82 11.88 -10.60 -20.34
CA PHE A 82 13.20 -10.83 -19.76
C PHE A 82 13.31 -12.15 -18.99
N GLY A 83 14.51 -12.73 -19.10
CA GLY A 83 14.98 -13.86 -18.31
C GLY A 83 16.48 -13.65 -18.06
N ARG A 84 17.31 -14.54 -18.58
CA ARG A 84 18.78 -14.37 -18.63
C ARG A 84 19.21 -13.14 -19.44
N MET A 85 18.41 -12.77 -20.45
CA MET A 85 18.61 -11.62 -21.34
C MET A 85 17.36 -10.75 -21.29
N VAL A 86 17.47 -9.47 -21.64
CA VAL A 86 16.32 -8.55 -21.83
C VAL A 86 16.04 -8.43 -23.31
N GLN A 87 14.77 -8.53 -23.71
CA GLN A 87 14.30 -8.38 -25.09
C GLN A 87 13.29 -7.23 -25.15
N VAL A 88 13.59 -6.18 -25.93
CA VAL A 88 12.61 -5.11 -26.23
C VAL A 88 12.05 -5.38 -27.62
N HIS A 89 10.73 -5.52 -27.73
CA HIS A 89 10.06 -5.89 -28.97
C HIS A 89 9.72 -4.65 -29.82
N GLU A 90 9.97 -4.73 -31.13
CA GLU A 90 9.56 -3.72 -32.10
C GLU A 90 8.21 -4.14 -32.69
N LEU A 91 7.12 -3.61 -32.14
CA LEU A 91 5.74 -4.00 -32.48
C LEU A 91 5.31 -3.60 -33.91
N GLN A 92 6.14 -2.85 -34.65
CA GLN A 92 5.91 -2.46 -36.03
C GLN A 92 7.13 -2.80 -36.91
N GLY A 93 7.29 -4.10 -37.21
CA GLY A 93 8.25 -4.60 -38.19
C GLY A 93 7.73 -4.52 -39.65
N PRO A 94 8.55 -4.90 -40.64
CA PRO A 94 8.03 -5.29 -41.95
C PRO A 94 7.14 -6.54 -41.79
N GLU A 95 6.12 -6.66 -42.64
CA GLU A 95 5.07 -7.67 -42.52
C GLU A 95 5.64 -9.10 -42.37
N GLY A 96 5.12 -9.84 -41.38
CA GLY A 96 5.52 -11.21 -41.08
C GLY A 96 6.81 -11.39 -40.26
N ILE A 97 7.52 -10.33 -39.85
CA ILE A 97 8.75 -10.45 -39.04
C ILE A 97 8.69 -9.62 -37.75
N ALA A 98 8.35 -10.29 -36.65
CA ALA A 98 8.52 -9.77 -35.30
C ALA A 98 10.02 -9.60 -34.98
N LYS A 99 10.44 -8.40 -34.61
CA LYS A 99 11.83 -8.08 -34.25
C LYS A 99 11.93 -7.83 -32.75
N SER A 100 12.99 -8.33 -32.13
CA SER A 100 13.36 -7.96 -30.76
C SER A 100 14.82 -7.61 -30.65
N TYR A 101 15.10 -6.56 -29.87
CA TYR A 101 16.45 -6.11 -29.55
C TYR A 101 16.88 -6.79 -28.24
N VAL A 102 17.96 -7.58 -28.28
CA VAL A 102 18.42 -8.38 -27.14
C VAL A 102 19.60 -7.70 -26.44
N PHE A 103 19.43 -7.36 -25.16
CA PHE A 103 20.38 -6.56 -24.38
C PHE A 103 21.12 -7.35 -23.30
N ARG A 104 22.38 -6.95 -23.08
CA ARG A 104 23.17 -7.25 -21.87
C ARG A 104 23.53 -5.98 -21.06
N GLY A 105 23.09 -4.81 -21.52
CA GLY A 105 23.42 -3.49 -20.99
C GLY A 105 22.76 -2.38 -21.81
N ALA A 106 23.02 -1.12 -21.46
CA ALA A 106 22.40 0.04 -22.10
C ALA A 106 22.95 0.30 -23.52
N LYS A 107 22.03 0.64 -24.42
CA LYS A 107 22.25 1.25 -25.73
C LYS A 107 21.01 2.11 -26.04
N ASP A 108 21.16 3.19 -26.77
CA ASP A 108 20.07 4.12 -27.07
C ASP A 108 18.90 3.43 -27.78
N LEU A 109 17.70 3.68 -27.26
CA LEU A 109 16.43 3.17 -27.79
C LEU A 109 15.63 4.32 -28.42
N SER A 110 14.61 3.97 -29.22
CA SER A 110 13.82 4.96 -29.96
C SER A 110 12.32 4.70 -29.84
N ALA A 111 11.54 5.77 -30.00
CA ALA A 111 10.08 5.77 -29.83
C ALA A 111 9.31 4.75 -30.71
N LYS A 112 9.94 4.18 -31.75
CA LYS A 112 9.35 3.12 -32.60
C LYS A 112 8.90 1.87 -31.85
N GLN A 113 9.46 1.64 -30.65
CA GLN A 113 9.13 0.52 -29.76
C GLN A 113 7.80 0.71 -29.00
N LEU A 114 7.21 1.91 -29.07
CA LEU A 114 5.91 2.24 -28.49
C LEU A 114 4.93 2.55 -29.62
N GLN A 115 3.79 1.84 -29.65
CA GLN A 115 2.83 1.89 -30.75
C GLN A 115 1.39 2.01 -30.24
N PRO A 116 0.47 2.71 -30.94
CA PRO A 116 -0.93 2.78 -30.54
C PRO A 116 -1.60 1.40 -30.59
N VAL A 117 -2.32 1.01 -29.54
CA VAL A 117 -3.02 -0.30 -29.42
C VAL A 117 -3.75 -0.66 -30.73
N GLN A 118 -4.58 0.26 -31.25
CA GLN A 118 -5.36 0.05 -32.48
C GLN A 118 -4.58 -0.37 -33.74
N LYS A 119 -3.24 -0.21 -33.77
CA LYS A 119 -2.37 -0.59 -34.89
C LYS A 119 -1.65 -1.92 -34.70
N VAL A 120 -1.56 -2.42 -33.47
CA VAL A 120 -0.72 -3.56 -33.10
C VAL A 120 -1.47 -4.60 -32.25
N ASP A 121 -2.75 -4.39 -31.95
CA ASP A 121 -3.57 -5.22 -31.05
C ASP A 121 -3.50 -6.72 -31.36
N MET A 122 -3.78 -7.12 -32.61
CA MET A 122 -3.66 -8.54 -33.02
C MET A 122 -2.22 -9.04 -32.89
N THR A 123 -1.25 -8.31 -33.44
CA THR A 123 0.18 -8.69 -33.38
C THR A 123 0.69 -8.83 -31.95
N LEU A 124 0.22 -8.00 -31.02
CA LEU A 124 0.57 -8.05 -29.61
C LEU A 124 -0.17 -9.18 -28.88
N THR A 125 -1.43 -9.42 -29.22
CA THR A 125 -2.24 -10.54 -28.70
C THR A 125 -1.66 -11.90 -29.11
N ASP A 126 -1.25 -12.04 -30.37
CA ASP A 126 -0.58 -13.23 -30.91
C ASP A 126 0.76 -13.45 -30.20
N LEU A 127 1.60 -12.42 -30.12
CA LEU A 127 2.91 -12.46 -29.44
C LEU A 127 2.75 -12.84 -27.95
N LEU A 128 1.78 -12.25 -27.24
CA LEU A 128 1.44 -12.59 -25.85
C LEU A 128 0.98 -14.06 -25.71
N GLY A 129 0.22 -14.57 -26.68
CA GLY A 129 -0.12 -15.98 -26.79
C GLY A 129 1.12 -16.87 -26.93
N GLU A 130 1.97 -16.56 -27.92
CA GLU A 130 3.20 -17.28 -28.25
C GLU A 130 4.30 -17.20 -27.18
N LEU A 131 4.23 -16.27 -26.20
CA LEU A 131 5.24 -16.15 -25.14
C LEU A 131 5.51 -17.46 -24.40
N GLN A 132 6.67 -18.06 -24.71
CA GLN A 132 7.22 -19.25 -24.09
C GLN A 132 8.06 -18.92 -22.84
N ARG A 133 8.53 -19.95 -22.13
CA ARG A 133 9.48 -19.80 -21.01
C ARG A 133 10.88 -19.47 -21.55
N ASP A 134 11.71 -18.82 -20.73
CA ASP A 134 13.11 -18.50 -21.07
C ASP A 134 13.86 -19.79 -21.49
N PRO A 135 14.39 -19.90 -22.72
CA PRO A 135 14.87 -21.18 -23.28
C PRO A 135 16.20 -21.67 -22.68
N TRP A 136 16.79 -20.94 -21.72
CA TRP A 136 18.03 -21.34 -21.07
C TRP A 136 17.77 -22.44 -20.03
N PRO A 137 18.36 -23.65 -20.18
CA PRO A 137 18.16 -24.72 -19.21
C PRO A 137 18.79 -24.37 -17.86
N VAL A 138 18.03 -24.60 -16.79
CA VAL A 138 18.50 -24.41 -15.42
C VAL A 138 19.14 -25.71 -14.93
N THR A 139 20.42 -25.67 -14.60
CA THR A 139 21.13 -26.84 -14.05
C THR A 139 20.61 -27.22 -12.66
N GLN A 140 20.70 -28.50 -12.30
CA GLN A 140 20.36 -28.94 -10.93
C GLN A 140 21.10 -28.12 -9.87
N GLY A 141 20.43 -27.87 -8.74
CA GLY A 141 20.97 -27.02 -7.66
C GLY A 141 21.00 -25.52 -7.95
N LYS A 142 20.42 -25.04 -9.07
CA LYS A 142 20.38 -23.61 -9.42
C LYS A 142 18.98 -23.04 -9.65
N ARG A 143 18.89 -21.71 -9.56
CA ARG A 143 17.76 -20.85 -9.90
C ARG A 143 17.86 -20.40 -11.37
N PRO A 144 16.76 -20.03 -12.02
CA PRO A 144 16.81 -19.30 -13.29
C PRO A 144 17.64 -18.02 -13.16
N LEU A 145 18.34 -17.64 -14.22
CA LEU A 145 19.00 -16.34 -14.32
C LEU A 145 17.95 -15.28 -14.70
N ARG A 146 17.77 -14.24 -13.88
CA ARG A 146 16.74 -13.22 -14.04
C ARG A 146 17.34 -11.81 -13.90
N SER A 147 17.41 -11.11 -15.03
CA SER A 147 18.06 -9.79 -15.21
C SER A 147 17.16 -8.58 -14.91
N LEU A 148 16.34 -8.67 -13.84
CA LEU A 148 15.28 -7.69 -13.52
C LEU A 148 15.74 -6.23 -13.49
N GLY A 149 16.80 -5.90 -12.73
CA GLY A 149 17.26 -4.52 -12.59
C GLY A 149 17.81 -3.93 -13.89
N VAL A 150 18.18 -4.78 -14.88
CA VAL A 150 18.50 -4.36 -16.25
C VAL A 150 17.22 -4.08 -17.03
N ALA A 151 16.24 -4.99 -16.98
CA ALA A 151 14.95 -4.82 -17.67
C ALA A 151 14.22 -3.54 -17.21
N MET A 152 14.17 -3.29 -15.89
CA MET A 152 13.56 -2.09 -15.33
C MET A 152 14.35 -0.82 -15.67
N SER A 153 15.69 -0.87 -15.69
CA SER A 153 16.50 0.28 -16.12
C SER A 153 16.35 0.59 -17.62
N ILE A 154 16.06 -0.42 -18.44
CA ILE A 154 15.76 -0.26 -19.87
C ILE A 154 14.35 0.32 -20.06
N ALA A 155 13.35 -0.14 -19.31
CA ALA A 155 11.99 0.40 -19.36
C ALA A 155 11.93 1.88 -18.94
N VAL A 156 12.58 2.25 -17.84
CA VAL A 156 12.69 3.65 -17.39
C VAL A 156 13.45 4.50 -18.42
N GLY A 157 14.59 4.01 -18.92
CA GLY A 157 15.40 4.73 -19.93
C GLY A 157 14.71 4.90 -21.29
N LEU A 158 13.85 3.95 -21.69
CA LEU A 158 13.03 4.07 -22.90
C LEU A 158 12.04 5.22 -22.76
N LEU A 159 11.30 5.29 -21.64
CA LEU A 159 10.30 6.33 -21.40
C LEU A 159 10.94 7.72 -21.20
N GLU A 160 12.04 7.81 -20.44
CA GLU A 160 12.87 9.04 -20.31
C GLU A 160 13.24 9.66 -21.67
N CYS A 161 13.70 8.83 -22.61
CA CYS A 161 14.17 9.28 -23.91
C CYS A 161 13.07 9.45 -24.97
N THR A 162 11.80 9.14 -24.67
CA THR A 162 10.71 9.14 -25.66
C THR A 162 9.45 9.90 -25.25
N PHE A 163 9.05 9.81 -23.98
CA PHE A 163 7.85 10.45 -23.42
C PHE A 163 8.09 10.99 -21.99
N PRO A 164 9.10 11.86 -21.76
CA PRO A 164 9.32 12.49 -20.46
C PRO A 164 8.13 13.39 -20.07
N ASN A 165 7.88 13.55 -18.76
CA ASN A 165 6.80 14.36 -18.20
C ASN A 165 5.38 13.95 -18.68
N THR A 166 5.22 12.70 -19.13
CA THR A 166 3.98 12.15 -19.65
C THR A 166 3.57 10.93 -18.82
N GLY A 167 2.30 10.81 -18.45
CA GLY A 167 1.81 9.70 -17.63
C GLY A 167 2.00 8.35 -18.32
N ALA A 168 2.84 7.48 -17.73
CA ALA A 168 3.18 6.16 -18.26
C ALA A 168 3.27 5.12 -17.13
N ARG A 169 2.85 3.87 -17.41
CA ARG A 169 2.74 2.81 -16.40
C ARG A 169 3.66 1.63 -16.74
N ILE A 170 4.81 1.52 -16.05
CA ILE A 170 5.72 0.37 -16.20
C ILE A 170 5.18 -0.82 -15.39
N MET A 171 4.41 -1.70 -16.03
CA MET A 171 3.90 -2.92 -15.41
C MET A 171 4.98 -4.01 -15.42
N THR A 172 5.42 -4.46 -14.24
CA THR A 172 6.54 -5.40 -14.09
C THR A 172 6.08 -6.69 -13.41
N PHE A 173 6.05 -7.79 -14.18
CA PHE A 173 5.53 -9.08 -13.71
C PHE A 173 6.67 -10.04 -13.32
N LEU A 174 6.61 -10.61 -12.12
CA LEU A 174 7.74 -11.31 -11.48
C LEU A 174 7.42 -12.75 -11.08
N GLY A 175 8.09 -13.71 -11.73
CA GLY A 175 8.11 -15.13 -11.31
C GLY A 175 9.29 -15.47 -10.39
N GLY A 176 9.58 -14.64 -9.38
CA GLY A 176 10.69 -14.83 -8.44
C GLY A 176 11.83 -13.79 -8.54
N PRO A 177 12.87 -13.90 -7.68
CA PRO A 177 13.84 -12.84 -7.43
C PRO A 177 14.83 -12.59 -8.58
N ALA A 178 15.47 -11.42 -8.55
CA ALA A 178 16.58 -11.07 -9.44
C ALA A 178 17.85 -11.84 -9.07
N THR A 179 18.45 -12.53 -10.04
CA THR A 179 19.62 -13.41 -9.87
C THR A 179 20.80 -13.06 -10.78
N GLN A 180 20.69 -11.96 -11.56
CA GLN A 180 21.74 -11.51 -12.47
C GLN A 180 21.75 -9.99 -12.63
N GLY A 181 22.95 -9.40 -12.62
CA GLY A 181 23.17 -7.99 -12.98
C GLY A 181 22.90 -6.98 -11.85
N PRO A 182 22.84 -5.67 -12.18
CA PRO A 182 22.37 -4.64 -11.25
C PRO A 182 20.99 -4.98 -10.70
N GLY A 183 20.73 -4.67 -9.42
CA GLY A 183 19.47 -5.04 -8.75
C GLY A 183 19.32 -6.54 -8.39
N MET A 184 20.36 -7.37 -8.54
CA MET A 184 20.38 -8.76 -8.07
C MET A 184 20.15 -8.85 -6.55
N VAL A 185 19.27 -9.75 -6.11
CA VAL A 185 18.83 -9.93 -4.71
C VAL A 185 19.41 -11.21 -4.08
N VAL A 186 19.63 -12.26 -4.87
CA VAL A 186 20.20 -13.55 -4.44
C VAL A 186 21.07 -14.13 -5.56
N GLY A 187 22.01 -15.01 -5.21
CA GLY A 187 22.80 -15.74 -6.21
C GLY A 187 21.98 -16.80 -6.96
N ASP A 188 22.59 -17.39 -8.00
CA ASP A 188 21.99 -18.45 -8.81
C ASP A 188 21.98 -19.81 -8.11
N GLU A 189 22.84 -20.06 -7.13
CA GLU A 189 22.90 -21.34 -6.41
C GLU A 189 21.78 -21.49 -5.36
N LEU A 190 21.00 -22.58 -5.42
CA LEU A 190 19.94 -22.90 -4.45
C LEU A 190 20.49 -23.17 -3.04
N LYS A 191 21.77 -23.57 -2.92
CA LYS A 191 22.47 -23.75 -1.64
C LYS A 191 22.56 -22.46 -0.81
N THR A 192 22.39 -21.30 -1.46
CA THR A 192 22.29 -20.00 -0.78
C THR A 192 20.80 -19.65 -0.63
N PRO A 193 20.30 -19.46 0.62
CA PRO A 193 18.93 -19.03 0.84
C PRO A 193 18.71 -17.59 0.35
N ILE A 194 17.43 -17.22 0.19
CA ILE A 194 17.04 -15.82 0.08
C ILE A 194 17.11 -15.20 1.48
N ARG A 195 17.56 -13.95 1.60
CA ARG A 195 17.74 -13.26 2.89
C ARG A 195 16.48 -13.30 3.77
N SER A 196 16.67 -13.63 5.04
CA SER A 196 15.70 -13.47 6.12
C SER A 196 15.84 -12.09 6.80
N TRP A 197 14.94 -11.75 7.72
CA TRP A 197 15.13 -10.60 8.63
C TRP A 197 16.41 -10.74 9.46
N HIS A 198 16.73 -11.94 9.92
CA HIS A 198 17.95 -12.20 10.70
C HIS A 198 19.25 -11.98 9.90
N ASP A 199 19.22 -12.19 8.58
CA ASP A 199 20.34 -11.87 7.69
C ASP A 199 20.49 -10.36 7.44
N LEU A 200 19.41 -9.59 7.56
CA LEU A 200 19.43 -8.13 7.46
C LEU A 200 19.99 -7.52 8.75
N GLU A 201 19.47 -7.94 9.91
CA GLU A 201 19.91 -7.52 11.25
C GLU A 201 21.42 -7.73 11.46
N LYS A 202 21.95 -8.87 10.98
CA LYS A 202 23.38 -9.24 11.11
C LYS A 202 24.26 -8.77 9.95
N ASP A 203 23.75 -7.96 9.03
CA ASP A 203 24.41 -7.52 7.79
C ASP A 203 25.00 -8.66 6.92
N ASN A 204 24.44 -9.87 7.05
CA ASN A 204 24.81 -11.06 6.28
C ASN A 204 24.21 -11.03 4.85
N ALA A 205 23.23 -10.16 4.60
CA ALA A 205 22.50 -10.02 3.35
C ALA A 205 23.31 -9.35 2.20
N LYS A 206 24.42 -9.99 1.78
CA LYS A 206 25.46 -9.55 0.82
C LYS A 206 25.03 -8.68 -0.37
N PHE A 207 23.84 -8.91 -0.92
CA PHE A 207 23.34 -8.22 -2.11
C PHE A 207 22.44 -7.01 -1.81
N MET A 208 21.78 -6.96 -0.65
CA MET A 208 20.67 -6.05 -0.39
C MET A 208 21.05 -4.57 -0.49
N LYS A 209 22.13 -4.14 0.20
CA LYS A 209 22.61 -2.74 0.14
C LYS A 209 22.93 -2.26 -1.29
N LYS A 210 23.30 -3.16 -2.20
CA LYS A 210 23.53 -2.85 -3.63
C LYS A 210 22.24 -2.91 -4.46
N ALA A 211 21.32 -3.82 -4.13
CA ALA A 211 20.02 -3.95 -4.79
C ALA A 211 19.12 -2.73 -4.47
N THR A 212 18.97 -2.39 -3.19
CA THR A 212 18.18 -1.23 -2.72
C THR A 212 18.64 0.04 -3.42
N LYS A 213 19.94 0.38 -3.37
CA LYS A 213 20.49 1.56 -4.05
C LYS A 213 20.25 1.59 -5.57
N HIS A 214 20.20 0.43 -6.23
CA HIS A 214 19.87 0.35 -7.65
C HIS A 214 18.39 0.68 -7.92
N TYR A 215 17.47 0.07 -7.17
CA TYR A 215 16.04 0.32 -7.34
C TYR A 215 15.61 1.71 -6.84
N GLU A 216 16.23 2.25 -5.79
CA GLU A 216 16.09 3.66 -5.37
C GLU A 216 16.49 4.62 -6.50
N ALA A 217 17.60 4.37 -7.18
CA ALA A 217 18.05 5.21 -8.30
C ALA A 217 17.07 5.12 -9.51
N LEU A 218 16.45 3.96 -9.75
CA LEU A 218 15.41 3.81 -10.77
C LEU A 218 14.08 4.46 -10.35
N ALA A 219 13.69 4.35 -9.08
CA ALA A 219 12.47 4.97 -8.55
C ALA A 219 12.57 6.50 -8.59
N ASN A 220 13.67 7.08 -8.11
CA ASN A 220 13.90 8.53 -8.17
C ASN A 220 13.93 9.04 -9.62
N ARG A 221 14.48 8.26 -10.57
CA ARG A 221 14.41 8.56 -12.01
C ARG A 221 12.98 8.55 -12.53
N ALA A 222 12.22 7.49 -12.28
CA ALA A 222 10.82 7.40 -12.71
C ALA A 222 9.97 8.54 -12.13
N CYS A 223 10.08 8.82 -10.83
CA CYS A 223 9.37 9.90 -10.15
C CYS A 223 9.83 11.31 -10.55
N ALA A 224 11.04 11.48 -11.10
CA ALA A 224 11.48 12.76 -11.67
C ALA A 224 10.94 13.01 -13.10
N ASN A 225 10.41 11.98 -13.76
CA ASN A 225 9.80 12.04 -15.09
C ASN A 225 8.26 11.96 -15.06
N ASP A 226 7.66 11.68 -13.90
CA ASP A 226 6.23 11.84 -13.63
C ASP A 226 5.97 13.13 -12.84
N VAL A 227 4.90 13.85 -13.16
CA VAL A 227 4.67 15.23 -12.66
C VAL A 227 3.92 15.21 -11.32
N GLN A 228 4.48 14.48 -10.33
CA GLN A 228 3.94 14.43 -8.96
C GLN A 228 4.76 15.31 -8.01
N GLY A 229 4.26 16.53 -7.78
CA GLY A 229 4.91 17.53 -6.94
C GLY A 229 5.06 17.10 -5.47
N SER A 230 6.15 17.54 -4.84
CA SER A 230 6.49 17.17 -3.45
C SER A 230 5.46 17.71 -2.45
N PHE A 231 4.58 16.84 -1.94
CA PHE A 231 3.59 17.21 -0.94
C PHE A 231 4.23 17.61 0.39
N LYS A 232 4.07 18.88 0.79
CA LYS A 232 4.38 19.38 2.12
C LYS A 232 3.07 19.80 2.81
N MET A 233 2.55 18.96 3.71
CA MET A 233 1.44 19.34 4.58
C MET A 233 1.96 20.33 5.63
N ALA A 234 1.53 21.60 5.54
CA ALA A 234 1.90 22.65 6.48
C ALA A 234 0.63 23.20 7.15
N PHE A 235 0.31 22.66 8.32
CA PHE A 235 -0.76 23.21 9.17
C PHE A 235 -0.19 24.32 10.05
N ASN A 236 -0.58 25.57 9.79
CA ASN A 236 -0.23 26.71 10.62
C ASN A 236 -1.51 27.45 11.02
N ALA A 237 -2.15 26.97 12.09
CA ALA A 237 -3.46 27.43 12.54
C ALA A 237 -3.33 28.34 13.79
N THR A 238 -3.30 29.65 13.57
CA THR A 238 -3.34 30.64 14.65
C THR A 238 -4.80 30.88 15.09
N LEU A 239 -5.30 30.01 15.97
CA LEU A 239 -6.57 30.17 16.68
C LEU A 239 -6.37 29.84 18.16
N GLU A 240 -6.97 30.64 19.05
CA GLU A 240 -6.99 30.37 20.49
C GLU A 240 -8.03 29.28 20.82
N VAL A 241 -7.72 28.03 20.48
CA VAL A 241 -8.62 26.89 20.71
C VAL A 241 -8.49 26.39 22.15
N LYS A 242 -9.61 26.35 22.88
CA LYS A 242 -9.66 25.81 24.25
C LYS A 242 -9.31 24.31 24.25
N ILE A 243 -8.49 23.87 25.20
CA ILE A 243 -8.04 22.46 25.26
C ILE A 243 -9.20 21.45 25.34
N GLN A 244 -10.32 21.84 25.96
CA GLN A 244 -11.55 21.05 26.03
C GLN A 244 -12.18 20.81 24.64
N SER A 245 -12.24 21.82 23.76
CA SER A 245 -12.75 21.63 22.40
C SER A 245 -11.76 20.86 21.53
N ILE A 246 -10.45 20.95 21.78
CA ILE A 246 -9.45 20.09 21.13
C ILE A 246 -9.70 18.62 21.51
N ALA A 247 -9.84 18.32 22.81
CA ALA A 247 -10.07 16.98 23.33
C ALA A 247 -11.42 16.37 22.86
N ALA A 248 -12.47 17.20 22.75
CA ALA A 248 -13.75 16.79 22.19
C ALA A 248 -13.70 16.56 20.66
N SER A 249 -12.77 17.20 19.95
CA SER A 249 -12.54 17.01 18.51
C SER A 249 -11.54 15.89 18.17
N PHE A 250 -11.10 15.11 19.17
CA PHE A 250 -10.09 14.07 18.95
C PHE A 250 -10.71 12.82 18.31
N ASP A 251 -10.31 12.56 17.07
CA ASP A 251 -10.57 11.30 16.36
C ASP A 251 -9.49 10.28 16.72
N GLN A 252 -9.81 9.36 17.63
CA GLN A 252 -8.90 8.29 18.07
C GLN A 252 -8.56 7.28 16.98
N GLU A 253 -9.43 7.08 15.99
CA GLU A 253 -9.21 6.15 14.88
C GLU A 253 -8.21 6.74 13.89
N ALA A 254 -8.47 7.96 13.41
CA ALA A 254 -7.55 8.68 12.52
C ALA A 254 -6.20 8.94 13.20
N ALA A 255 -6.20 9.31 14.49
CA ALA A 255 -4.97 9.48 15.25
C ALA A 255 -4.16 8.17 15.36
N ALA A 256 -4.82 7.03 15.60
CA ALA A 256 -4.15 5.74 15.67
C ALA A 256 -3.51 5.34 14.33
N ILE A 257 -4.21 5.55 13.21
CA ILE A 257 -3.67 5.23 11.88
C ILE A 257 -2.57 6.20 11.43
N LEU A 258 -2.66 7.50 11.74
CA LEU A 258 -1.57 8.45 11.48
C LEU A 258 -0.33 8.11 12.31
N MET A 259 -0.49 7.73 13.57
CA MET A 259 0.60 7.26 14.44
C MET A 259 1.19 5.92 13.98
N ALA A 260 0.37 5.00 13.48
CA ALA A 260 0.81 3.76 12.86
C ALA A 260 1.64 4.01 11.59
N ARG A 261 1.23 4.93 10.72
CA ARG A 261 1.99 5.30 9.51
C ARG A 261 3.34 5.91 9.88
N LEU A 262 3.39 6.77 10.89
CA LEU A 262 4.65 7.31 11.41
C LEU A 262 5.54 6.24 12.06
N ALA A 263 4.95 5.25 12.74
CA ALA A 263 5.69 4.09 13.27
C ALA A 263 6.27 3.21 12.15
N VAL A 264 5.48 2.93 11.10
CA VAL A 264 5.92 2.17 9.92
C VAL A 264 7.07 2.87 9.21
N TYR A 265 6.95 4.17 8.94
CA TYR A 265 8.00 4.97 8.31
C TYR A 265 9.29 5.01 9.14
N ARG A 266 9.17 5.15 10.47
CA ARG A 266 10.32 5.00 11.37
C ARG A 266 10.96 3.62 11.25
N ALA A 267 10.16 2.55 11.25
CA ALA A 267 10.63 1.17 11.18
C ALA A 267 11.25 0.75 9.82
N GLU A 268 11.42 1.68 8.87
CA GLU A 268 12.26 1.53 7.67
C GLU A 268 13.71 2.02 7.89
N THR A 269 13.98 2.77 8.98
CA THR A 269 15.29 3.40 9.27
C THR A 269 15.76 3.28 10.72
N GLU A 270 14.85 3.18 11.69
CA GLU A 270 15.07 2.97 13.13
C GLU A 270 14.88 1.47 13.47
N GLU A 271 15.61 0.96 14.47
CA GLU A 271 15.42 -0.41 14.95
C GLU A 271 14.05 -0.61 15.61
N GLY A 272 13.38 -1.74 15.33
CA GLY A 272 12.04 -2.05 15.83
C GLY A 272 11.82 -1.80 17.33
N PRO A 273 12.71 -2.24 18.24
CA PRO A 273 12.59 -1.96 19.67
C PRO A 273 12.51 -0.47 20.03
N ASP A 274 13.18 0.42 19.31
CA ASP A 274 13.16 1.85 19.58
C ASP A 274 11.92 2.56 19.02
N VAL A 275 11.40 2.09 17.87
CA VAL A 275 10.08 2.50 17.36
C VAL A 275 8.98 2.13 18.36
N LEU A 276 9.03 0.90 18.91
CA LEU A 276 8.08 0.44 19.93
C LEU A 276 8.17 1.28 21.21
N ARG A 277 9.40 1.55 21.71
CA ARG A 277 9.62 2.46 22.84
C ARG A 277 9.12 3.88 22.53
N TRP A 278 9.29 4.38 21.31
CA TRP A 278 8.79 5.70 20.90
C TRP A 278 7.26 5.76 20.90
N LEU A 279 6.60 4.71 20.41
CA LEU A 279 5.14 4.55 20.39
C LEU A 279 4.56 4.48 21.81
N ASP A 280 5.10 3.60 22.65
CA ASP A 280 4.70 3.47 24.06
C ASP A 280 4.89 4.83 24.81
N ARG A 281 5.97 5.57 24.53
CA ARG A 281 6.20 6.92 25.09
C ARG A 281 5.20 7.97 24.61
N GLN A 282 4.68 7.90 23.37
CA GLN A 282 3.63 8.84 22.93
C GLN A 282 2.28 8.49 23.56
N LEU A 283 1.96 7.20 23.68
CA LEU A 283 0.74 6.74 24.36
C LEU A 283 0.70 7.17 25.83
N ILE A 284 1.81 6.98 26.56
CA ILE A 284 1.93 7.43 27.96
C ILE A 284 1.69 8.94 28.08
N ARG A 285 2.29 9.76 27.20
CA ARG A 285 2.08 11.22 27.16
C ARG A 285 0.64 11.62 26.83
N LEU A 286 -0.06 10.85 26.00
CA LEU A 286 -1.48 11.09 25.73
C LEU A 286 -2.34 10.82 26.98
N CYS A 287 -2.06 9.71 27.68
CA CYS A 287 -2.71 9.36 28.95
C CYS A 287 -2.46 10.41 30.03
N GLN A 288 -1.23 10.90 30.16
CA GLN A 288 -0.84 11.95 31.11
C GLN A 288 -1.52 13.31 30.84
N LYS A 289 -1.90 13.58 29.58
CA LYS A 289 -2.43 14.90 29.17
C LYS A 289 -3.95 14.95 29.03
N PHE A 290 -4.60 13.82 28.74
CA PHE A 290 -6.03 13.75 28.46
C PHE A 290 -6.78 12.66 29.25
N GLY A 291 -6.09 11.92 30.14
CA GLY A 291 -6.74 11.03 31.10
C GLY A 291 -7.02 11.76 32.42
N ASP A 292 -8.14 11.44 33.05
CA ASP A 292 -8.48 11.90 34.40
C ASP A 292 -7.90 10.92 35.42
N TYR A 293 -7.10 11.40 36.37
CA TYR A 293 -6.52 10.56 37.43
C TYR A 293 -6.13 11.36 38.67
N HIS A 294 -6.01 10.66 39.79
CA HIS A 294 -5.28 11.09 40.97
C HIS A 294 -3.83 10.60 40.87
N LYS A 295 -2.88 11.48 41.20
CA LYS A 295 -1.45 11.16 41.13
C LYS A 295 -1.14 9.94 42.01
N ASP A 296 -0.32 9.04 41.50
CA ASP A 296 0.13 7.81 42.16
C ASP A 296 -0.98 6.76 42.48
N ASP A 297 -2.24 6.94 42.07
CA ASP A 297 -3.30 5.91 42.14
C ASP A 297 -3.72 5.40 40.73
N PRO A 298 -3.25 4.21 40.30
CA PRO A 298 -3.59 3.64 39.00
C PRO A 298 -5.08 3.26 38.83
N ASN A 299 -5.86 3.13 39.91
CA ASN A 299 -7.27 2.74 39.83
C ASN A 299 -8.19 3.95 39.56
N SER A 300 -7.72 5.15 39.89
CA SER A 300 -8.40 6.40 39.55
C SER A 300 -8.46 6.67 38.05
N PHE A 301 -7.52 6.13 37.26
CA PHE A 301 -7.34 6.49 35.85
C PHE A 301 -8.57 6.20 34.97
N ARG A 302 -9.07 7.23 34.30
CA ARG A 302 -10.15 7.19 33.31
C ARG A 302 -9.76 7.89 32.02
N PHE A 303 -10.39 7.46 30.93
CA PHE A 303 -10.48 8.21 29.68
C PHE A 303 -11.96 8.45 29.37
N SER A 304 -12.26 9.56 28.69
CA SER A 304 -13.53 9.75 27.99
C SER A 304 -13.64 8.80 26.80
N GLU A 305 -14.86 8.60 26.30
CA GLU A 305 -15.17 7.72 25.16
C GLU A 305 -14.39 8.10 23.89
N THR A 306 -14.01 9.37 23.74
CA THR A 306 -13.17 9.88 22.65
C THR A 306 -11.73 9.37 22.66
N PHE A 307 -11.22 8.84 23.77
CA PHE A 307 -9.84 8.31 23.90
C PHE A 307 -9.78 6.83 24.33
N SER A 308 -10.91 6.21 24.67
CA SER A 308 -10.96 4.89 25.32
C SER A 308 -10.42 3.73 24.47
N LEU A 309 -10.53 3.81 23.14
CA LEU A 309 -10.06 2.78 22.21
C LEU A 309 -8.59 3.01 21.79
N TYR A 310 -8.07 4.23 21.89
CA TYR A 310 -6.71 4.55 21.45
C TYR A 310 -5.62 3.63 22.07
N PRO A 311 -5.62 3.33 23.39
CA PRO A 311 -4.69 2.36 23.98
C PRO A 311 -4.82 0.95 23.40
N GLN A 312 -6.03 0.53 23.04
CA GLN A 312 -6.29 -0.77 22.43
C GLN A 312 -5.69 -0.84 21.02
N PHE A 313 -5.92 0.18 20.18
CA PHE A 313 -5.29 0.28 18.87
C PHE A 313 -3.75 0.24 18.98
N MET A 314 -3.15 0.95 19.94
CA MET A 314 -1.70 0.88 20.19
C MET A 314 -1.24 -0.52 20.65
N PHE A 315 -2.03 -1.23 21.46
CA PHE A 315 -1.75 -2.60 21.91
C PHE A 315 -1.77 -3.65 20.79
N HIS A 316 -2.63 -3.48 19.79
CA HIS A 316 -2.63 -4.31 18.59
C HIS A 316 -1.50 -3.89 17.62
N LEU A 317 -1.35 -2.59 17.34
CA LEU A 317 -0.28 -2.03 16.50
C LEU A 317 1.12 -2.49 16.93
N ARG A 318 1.46 -2.39 18.21
CA ARG A 318 2.79 -2.76 18.76
C ARG A 318 3.11 -4.27 18.68
N ARG A 319 2.13 -5.10 18.31
CA ARG A 319 2.25 -6.56 18.09
C ARG A 319 1.96 -6.99 16.64
N SER A 320 1.61 -6.04 15.77
CA SER A 320 1.24 -6.31 14.37
C SER A 320 2.46 -6.64 13.48
N PRO A 321 2.27 -7.35 12.34
CA PRO A 321 3.33 -7.63 11.37
C PRO A 321 4.02 -6.39 10.76
N PHE A 322 3.45 -5.19 10.93
CA PHE A 322 4.07 -3.93 10.50
C PHE A 322 5.32 -3.59 11.33
N LEU A 323 5.30 -3.92 12.63
CA LEU A 323 6.37 -3.60 13.59
C LEU A 323 7.07 -4.86 14.13
N GLN A 324 6.33 -5.94 14.38
CA GLN A 324 6.87 -7.25 14.76
C GLN A 324 7.11 -8.09 13.51
N VAL A 325 8.33 -8.04 12.97
CA VAL A 325 8.70 -8.72 11.73
C VAL A 325 9.05 -10.21 11.90
N PHE A 326 9.02 -10.73 13.13
CA PHE A 326 9.20 -12.15 13.42
C PHE A 326 8.11 -13.01 12.75
N ASN A 327 8.43 -14.27 12.41
CA ASN A 327 7.60 -15.18 11.60
C ASN A 327 7.17 -14.66 10.21
N ASN A 328 7.67 -13.52 9.74
CA ASN A 328 7.44 -12.98 8.40
C ASN A 328 8.74 -12.98 7.59
N SER A 329 8.65 -12.97 6.25
CA SER A 329 9.79 -12.63 5.39
C SER A 329 9.92 -11.12 5.19
N PRO A 330 11.11 -10.62 4.78
CA PRO A 330 11.28 -9.21 4.41
C PRO A 330 10.35 -8.73 3.30
N ASP A 331 9.94 -9.61 2.38
CA ASP A 331 9.05 -9.26 1.27
C ASP A 331 7.59 -9.14 1.73
N GLU A 332 7.11 -10.05 2.60
CA GLU A 332 5.77 -9.97 3.21
C GLU A 332 5.63 -8.73 4.10
N SER A 333 6.60 -8.46 4.99
CA SER A 333 6.61 -7.25 5.80
C SER A 333 6.63 -5.97 4.93
N SER A 334 7.37 -5.96 3.82
CA SER A 334 7.39 -4.84 2.87
C SER A 334 6.03 -4.66 2.16
N TYR A 335 5.41 -5.75 1.74
CA TYR A 335 4.07 -5.76 1.12
C TYR A 335 2.99 -5.25 2.09
N TYR A 336 2.99 -5.73 3.34
CA TYR A 336 2.05 -5.28 4.38
C TYR A 336 2.18 -3.78 4.66
N ARG A 337 3.42 -3.27 4.81
CA ARG A 337 3.69 -1.83 4.98
C ARG A 337 3.27 -1.00 3.76
N HIS A 338 3.58 -1.46 2.55
CA HIS A 338 3.17 -0.81 1.30
C HIS A 338 1.64 -0.67 1.20
N GLN A 339 0.91 -1.77 1.46
CA GLN A 339 -0.54 -1.77 1.42
C GLN A 339 -1.14 -0.86 2.50
N PHE A 340 -0.66 -0.95 3.74
CA PHE A 340 -1.11 -0.14 4.87
C PHE A 340 -0.97 1.38 4.63
N ASN A 341 0.12 1.80 3.99
CA ASN A 341 0.36 3.20 3.64
C ASN A 341 -0.52 3.72 2.47
N ARG A 342 -1.20 2.83 1.74
CA ARG A 342 -2.10 3.17 0.61
C ARG A 342 -3.59 3.08 0.92
N GLN A 343 -3.98 2.40 2.00
CA GLN A 343 -5.39 2.17 2.37
C GLN A 343 -6.10 3.42 2.93
N ASP A 344 -7.43 3.35 3.03
CA ASP A 344 -8.24 4.34 3.76
C ASP A 344 -8.18 4.11 5.29
N LEU A 345 -8.96 4.89 6.05
CA LEU A 345 -9.06 4.76 7.50
C LEU A 345 -9.62 3.38 7.91
N THR A 346 -10.76 2.99 7.35
CA THR A 346 -11.50 1.77 7.69
C THR A 346 -10.67 0.51 7.47
N GLN A 347 -10.03 0.39 6.31
CA GLN A 347 -9.19 -0.76 5.98
C GLN A 347 -7.90 -0.76 6.82
N ALA A 348 -7.31 0.41 7.09
CA ALA A 348 -6.15 0.52 7.96
C ALA A 348 -6.45 0.12 9.42
N LEU A 349 -7.65 0.43 9.93
CA LEU A 349 -8.10 -0.03 11.27
C LEU A 349 -8.23 -1.55 11.31
N ILE A 350 -8.89 -2.17 10.32
CA ILE A 350 -9.03 -3.63 10.20
C ILE A 350 -7.65 -4.31 10.10
N MET A 351 -6.70 -3.69 9.39
CA MET A 351 -5.32 -4.14 9.28
C MET A 351 -4.54 -4.07 10.60
N VAL A 352 -4.81 -3.08 11.46
CA VAL A 352 -4.17 -2.96 12.79
C VAL A 352 -4.84 -3.84 13.84
N GLN A 353 -6.17 -3.86 13.87
CA GLN A 353 -7.00 -4.60 14.81
C GLN A 353 -8.09 -5.37 14.03
N PRO A 354 -7.83 -6.63 13.65
CA PRO A 354 -8.81 -7.45 12.94
C PRO A 354 -10.11 -7.61 13.73
N VAL A 355 -11.24 -7.42 13.05
CA VAL A 355 -12.57 -7.52 13.66
C VAL A 355 -12.99 -8.99 13.73
N LEU A 356 -13.31 -9.46 14.93
CA LEU A 356 -13.79 -10.82 15.18
C LEU A 356 -15.28 -10.80 15.49
N TYR A 357 -16.09 -11.35 14.58
CA TYR A 357 -17.52 -11.57 14.81
C TYR A 357 -17.75 -12.98 15.36
N ALA A 358 -18.66 -13.10 16.33
CA ALA A 358 -19.06 -14.38 16.90
C ALA A 358 -20.53 -14.66 16.54
N TYR A 359 -20.79 -15.85 16.01
CA TYR A 359 -22.13 -16.33 15.66
C TYR A 359 -22.46 -17.57 16.50
N SER A 360 -23.65 -17.60 17.09
CA SER A 360 -24.08 -18.66 18.02
C SER A 360 -25.61 -18.76 18.07
N PHE A 361 -26.12 -19.96 18.39
CA PHE A 361 -27.51 -20.13 18.82
C PHE A 361 -27.66 -19.97 20.33
N SER A 362 -28.87 -19.58 20.76
CA SER A 362 -29.32 -19.73 22.14
C SER A 362 -29.65 -21.21 22.42
N GLY A 363 -28.67 -21.97 22.89
CA GLY A 363 -28.82 -23.41 23.16
C GLY A 363 -27.74 -23.98 24.08
N PRO A 364 -27.83 -25.28 24.44
CA PRO A 364 -26.82 -25.96 25.25
C PRO A 364 -25.48 -26.11 24.49
N PRO A 365 -24.34 -26.25 25.20
CA PRO A 365 -23.01 -26.21 24.60
C PRO A 365 -22.61 -27.54 23.94
N GLU A 366 -23.12 -27.80 22.74
CA GLU A 366 -22.54 -28.75 21.79
C GLU A 366 -21.74 -28.00 20.72
N THR A 367 -20.71 -28.62 20.13
CA THR A 367 -19.84 -27.89 19.19
C THR A 367 -20.42 -27.90 17.78
N VAL A 368 -20.37 -26.74 17.10
CA VAL A 368 -20.71 -26.57 15.68
C VAL A 368 -19.97 -27.59 14.78
N ALA A 369 -18.74 -27.95 15.15
CA ALA A 369 -17.93 -28.95 14.47
C ALA A 369 -18.47 -30.40 14.61
N GLN A 370 -19.15 -30.74 15.71
CA GLN A 370 -19.85 -32.03 15.87
C GLN A 370 -21.12 -32.07 15.03
N TRP A 371 -21.98 -31.03 15.11
CA TRP A 371 -23.19 -30.94 14.30
C TRP A 371 -22.89 -31.00 12.78
N ARG A 372 -21.83 -30.31 12.34
CA ARG A 372 -21.38 -30.34 10.93
C ARG A 372 -20.93 -31.72 10.47
N LYS A 373 -20.25 -32.49 11.34
CA LYS A 373 -19.83 -33.87 11.07
C LYS A 373 -21.00 -34.87 11.10
N ALA A 374 -22.04 -34.57 11.86
CA ALA A 374 -23.24 -35.40 11.98
C ALA A 374 -24.30 -35.14 10.89
N GLY A 375 -24.08 -34.17 9.99
CA GLY A 375 -24.94 -33.97 8.81
C GLY A 375 -26.18 -33.11 9.03
N TYR A 376 -26.32 -32.45 10.19
CA TYR A 376 -27.53 -31.69 10.52
C TYR A 376 -27.88 -30.61 9.49
N GLN A 377 -26.88 -30.04 8.79
CA GLN A 377 -27.11 -29.00 7.78
C GLN A 377 -27.87 -29.47 6.53
N ASP A 378 -28.03 -30.78 6.35
CA ASP A 378 -28.71 -31.41 5.22
C ASP A 378 -30.12 -31.95 5.60
N LEU A 379 -30.54 -31.74 6.85
CA LEU A 379 -31.89 -32.01 7.34
C LEU A 379 -32.78 -30.76 7.20
N SER A 380 -34.00 -30.94 6.68
CA SER A 380 -34.97 -29.84 6.48
C SER A 380 -35.47 -29.18 7.77
N GLU A 381 -35.26 -29.81 8.92
CA GLU A 381 -35.60 -29.26 10.25
C GLU A 381 -34.56 -28.26 10.77
N TYR A 382 -33.41 -28.12 10.11
CA TYR A 382 -32.24 -27.39 10.60
C TYR A 382 -31.69 -26.36 9.57
N GLU A 383 -32.57 -25.73 8.77
CA GLU A 383 -32.20 -24.68 7.80
C GLU A 383 -31.41 -23.53 8.47
N ASN A 384 -31.78 -23.18 9.70
CA ASN A 384 -31.04 -22.23 10.54
C ASN A 384 -29.58 -22.67 10.81
N PHE A 385 -29.30 -23.97 11.01
CA PHE A 385 -27.93 -24.47 11.14
C PHE A 385 -27.17 -24.42 9.80
N ARG A 386 -27.85 -24.69 8.68
CA ARG A 386 -27.31 -24.50 7.32
C ARG A 386 -26.88 -23.04 7.08
N HIS A 387 -27.65 -22.07 7.58
CA HIS A 387 -27.26 -20.65 7.59
C HIS A 387 -26.10 -20.33 8.55
N LEU A 388 -26.03 -20.95 9.74
CA LEU A 388 -24.89 -20.75 10.65
C LEU A 388 -23.57 -21.28 10.05
N LEU A 389 -23.59 -22.40 9.33
CA LEU A 389 -22.40 -22.93 8.64
C LEU A 389 -21.95 -22.11 7.42
N GLN A 390 -22.73 -21.10 7.01
CA GLN A 390 -22.33 -20.11 6.01
C GLN A 390 -21.63 -18.89 6.65
N ALA A 391 -21.64 -18.78 7.98
CA ALA A 391 -20.89 -17.78 8.74
C ALA A 391 -19.47 -18.31 9.08
N PRO A 392 -18.46 -17.42 9.22
CA PRO A 392 -17.08 -17.83 9.52
C PRO A 392 -16.91 -18.44 10.93
N GLU A 393 -15.92 -19.32 11.05
CA GLU A 393 -15.70 -20.15 12.24
C GLU A 393 -15.11 -19.38 13.44
N SER A 394 -15.43 -19.82 14.66
CA SER A 394 -14.96 -19.21 15.92
C SER A 394 -13.71 -19.88 16.49
N GLY A 395 -12.84 -19.08 17.12
CA GLY A 395 -11.50 -19.48 17.52
C GLY A 395 -11.37 -20.26 18.84
N ALA A 396 -10.29 -21.05 18.94
CA ALA A 396 -9.85 -21.74 20.15
C ALA A 396 -9.02 -20.81 21.08
N PRO A 397 -8.87 -21.14 22.39
CA PRO A 397 -7.98 -20.40 23.28
C PRO A 397 -6.52 -20.42 22.80
N ILE A 398 -5.89 -19.25 22.76
CA ILE A 398 -4.52 -19.06 22.29
C ILE A 398 -3.54 -19.31 23.44
N LEU A 399 -2.59 -20.22 23.22
CA LEU A 399 -1.42 -20.39 24.10
C LEU A 399 -0.29 -19.49 23.61
N THR A 400 0.04 -18.46 24.38
CA THR A 400 1.18 -17.55 24.13
C THR A 400 1.67 -16.96 25.45
N ASP A 401 2.97 -16.64 25.52
CA ASP A 401 3.59 -15.87 26.61
C ASP A 401 3.42 -14.35 26.44
N ASP A 402 2.71 -13.90 25.40
CA ASP A 402 2.43 -12.48 25.14
C ASP A 402 1.70 -11.78 26.30
N VAL A 403 2.09 -10.54 26.56
CA VAL A 403 1.39 -9.65 27.50
C VAL A 403 -0.06 -9.43 27.03
N SER A 404 -1.03 -9.81 27.88
CA SER A 404 -2.45 -9.60 27.59
C SER A 404 -2.85 -8.11 27.62
N LEU A 405 -3.97 -7.77 26.97
CA LEU A 405 -4.48 -6.39 26.94
C LEU A 405 -4.67 -5.83 28.36
N GLN A 406 -5.16 -6.65 29.30
CA GLN A 406 -5.35 -6.24 30.69
C GLN A 406 -4.02 -5.89 31.37
N VAL A 407 -3.00 -6.77 31.26
CA VAL A 407 -1.68 -6.51 31.86
C VAL A 407 -1.00 -5.30 31.21
N PHE A 408 -1.15 -5.11 29.89
CA PHE A 408 -0.71 -3.90 29.19
C PHE A 408 -1.39 -2.64 29.73
N MET A 409 -2.73 -2.66 29.87
CA MET A 409 -3.49 -1.52 30.38
C MET A 409 -3.17 -1.21 31.84
N ASP A 410 -2.98 -2.22 32.69
CA ASP A 410 -2.64 -2.02 34.10
C ASP A 410 -1.20 -1.54 34.30
N HIS A 411 -0.28 -1.84 33.36
CA HIS A 411 1.04 -1.22 33.30
C HIS A 411 0.96 0.22 32.77
N LEU A 412 0.16 0.49 31.74
CA LEU A 412 -0.05 1.83 31.19
C LEU A 412 -0.61 2.80 32.23
N LYS A 413 -1.65 2.40 32.99
CA LYS A 413 -2.21 3.20 34.09
C LYS A 413 -1.13 3.59 35.10
N LYS A 414 -0.30 2.62 35.53
CA LYS A 414 0.80 2.87 36.49
C LYS A 414 1.77 3.93 35.97
N LEU A 415 2.15 3.87 34.69
CA LEU A 415 3.05 4.85 34.07
C LEU A 415 2.39 6.21 33.80
N ALA A 416 1.07 6.24 33.59
CA ALA A 416 0.32 7.48 33.40
C ALA A 416 0.16 8.29 34.71
N VAL A 417 0.01 7.63 35.86
CA VAL A 417 -0.23 8.33 37.15
C VAL A 417 1.04 8.65 37.95
N SER A 418 2.17 7.99 37.66
CA SER A 418 3.43 8.14 38.41
C SER A 418 4.30 9.32 37.98
N SER A 419 3.93 10.00 36.89
CA SER A 419 4.62 11.16 36.31
C SER A 419 3.67 11.82 35.31
N ALA A 420 3.70 13.13 35.03
CA ALA A 420 4.59 14.17 35.54
C ALA A 420 3.77 15.26 36.26
N ALA A 421 3.85 16.49 35.76
CA ALA A 421 2.96 17.64 35.95
C ALA A 421 3.00 18.49 34.66
#